data_AF-A0A2A4INX0-F1
#
_entry.id   AF-A0A2A4INX0-F1
#
_cell.length_a   1.000
_cell.length_b   1.000
_cell.length_c   1.000
_cell.angle_alpha   90.00
_cell.angle_beta   90.00
_cell.angle_gamma   90.00
#
_symmetry.space_group_name_H-M   'P 1'
#
loop_
_entity.id
_entity.type
_entity.pdbx_description
1 polymer ?
#
loop_
_entity_poly.entity_id
_entity_poly.type
_entity_poly.pdbx_seq_one_letter_code
_entity_poly.pdbx_strand_id
1 'polypeptide(L)'
;MLVKFSAENYKSIYDKVELDFRIKPKNTADEEILNNNPFVLKINNDYISKLCLFYGHNGSGKTNIFEAILGVCLSNFNNIYLHYIYKPNIIYGENEEAKFEIEFYSNVLNENKNEYSLYNYKLNVKNKEIDDQYKDSIQITKEILTENDNIILKELIMI
;
A
#
# COMPACT_ATOMS: atom_id res chain seq x y z
N MET A 1 -2.92 -7.78 8.23
CA MET A 1 -3.89 -8.14 7.19
C MET A 1 -4.13 -6.92 6.32
N LEU A 2 -3.83 -6.98 5.02
CA LEU A 2 -4.06 -5.87 4.09
C LEU A 2 -5.56 -5.65 3.91
N VAL A 3 -6.01 -4.40 4.02
CA VAL A 3 -7.41 -3.98 3.93
C VAL A 3 -7.63 -3.14 2.69
N LYS A 4 -6.74 -2.18 2.43
CA LYS A 4 -6.79 -1.31 1.26
C LYS A 4 -5.39 -1.03 0.75
N PHE A 5 -5.25 -0.86 -0.55
CA PHE A 5 -4.02 -0.46 -1.21
C PHE A 5 -4.32 0.58 -2.28
N SER A 6 -3.46 1.57 -2.43
CA SER A 6 -3.44 2.39 -3.64
C SER A 6 -2.03 2.75 -4.08
N ALA A 7 -1.90 2.95 -5.38
CA ALA A 7 -0.69 3.46 -6.02
C ALA A 7 -1.05 4.45 -7.12
N GLU A 8 -0.25 5.50 -7.26
CA GLU A 8 -0.35 6.53 -8.29
C GLU A 8 1.05 6.81 -8.82
N ASN A 9 1.16 7.04 -10.12
CA ASN A 9 2.42 7.33 -10.81
C ASN A 9 3.53 6.29 -10.54
N TYR A 10 3.24 4.99 -10.70
CA TYR A 10 4.19 3.89 -10.52
C TYR A 10 4.26 2.97 -11.75
N LYS A 11 5.44 2.88 -12.39
CA LYS A 11 5.71 2.06 -13.58
C LYS A 11 4.68 2.29 -14.69
N SER A 12 3.75 1.35 -14.90
CA SER A 12 2.69 1.46 -15.91
C SER A 12 1.42 2.12 -15.39
N ILE A 13 1.35 2.46 -14.10
CA ILE A 13 0.19 3.07 -13.43
C ILE A 13 0.44 4.57 -13.41
N TYR A 14 -0.28 5.34 -14.22
CA TYR A 14 -0.22 6.81 -14.16
C TYR A 14 -1.26 7.32 -13.17
N ASP A 15 -2.54 7.13 -13.49
CA ASP A 15 -3.65 7.45 -12.59
C ASP A 15 -3.70 6.55 -11.36
N LYS A 16 -4.31 7.05 -10.28
CA LYS A 16 -4.49 6.31 -9.04
C LYS A 16 -5.26 5.01 -9.28
N VAL A 17 -4.67 3.88 -8.91
CA VAL A 17 -5.33 2.58 -8.77
C VAL A 17 -5.59 2.32 -7.30
N GLU A 18 -6.80 1.84 -6.99
CA GLU A 18 -7.21 1.53 -5.63
C GLU A 18 -7.80 0.11 -5.56
N LEU A 19 -7.36 -0.66 -4.57
CA LEU A 19 -7.88 -1.99 -4.23
C LEU A 19 -8.39 -1.94 -2.80
N ASP A 20 -9.67 -2.25 -2.62
CA ASP A 20 -10.28 -2.41 -1.29
C ASP A 20 -10.71 -3.88 -1.12
N PHE A 21 -10.14 -4.53 -0.10
CA PHE A 21 -10.37 -5.94 0.19
C PHE A 21 -11.53 -6.15 1.17
N ARG A 22 -12.20 -5.08 1.63
CA ARG A 22 -13.39 -5.17 2.47
C ARG A 22 -14.57 -5.72 1.68
N ILE A 23 -15.30 -6.62 2.32
CA ILE A 23 -16.55 -7.18 1.82
C ILE A 23 -17.67 -6.59 2.67
N LYS A 24 -18.63 -5.91 2.01
CA LYS A 24 -19.81 -5.37 2.69
C LYS A 24 -20.96 -6.38 2.57
N PRO A 25 -21.38 -7.04 3.66
CA PRO A 25 -22.59 -7.89 3.63
C PRO A 25 -23.80 -7.02 3.29
N LYS A 26 -24.74 -7.53 2.47
CA LYS A 26 -25.95 -6.77 2.12
C LYS A 26 -27.07 -6.98 3.14
N ASN A 27 -27.02 -8.08 3.88
CA ASN A 27 -28.01 -8.48 4.87
C ASN A 27 -27.41 -9.49 5.86
N THR A 28 -28.19 -9.91 6.85
CA THR A 28 -27.79 -10.88 7.88
C THR A 28 -27.51 -12.29 7.33
N ALA A 29 -28.22 -12.73 6.28
CA ALA A 29 -27.95 -14.03 5.65
C ALA A 29 -26.58 -14.04 4.95
N ASP A 30 -26.18 -12.92 4.32
CA ASP A 30 -24.85 -12.75 3.76
C ASP A 30 -23.77 -12.79 4.86
N GLU A 31 -24.02 -12.21 6.04
CA GLU A 31 -23.08 -12.29 7.16
C GLU A 31 -22.83 -13.74 7.61
N GLU A 32 -23.88 -14.57 7.70
CA GLU A 32 -23.74 -16.00 8.02
C GLU A 32 -22.90 -16.74 6.97
N ILE A 33 -23.09 -16.45 5.69
CA ILE A 33 -22.28 -17.01 4.60
C ILE A 33 -20.81 -16.58 4.74
N LEU A 34 -20.56 -15.29 4.99
CA LEU A 34 -19.21 -14.75 5.15
C LEU A 34 -18.49 -15.33 6.38
N ASN A 35 -19.21 -15.50 7.50
CA ASN A 35 -18.66 -16.10 8.71
C ASN A 35 -18.19 -17.55 8.49
N ASN A 36 -18.84 -18.28 7.57
CA ASN A 36 -18.49 -19.67 7.24
C ASN A 36 -17.53 -19.80 6.05
N ASN A 37 -17.14 -18.70 5.40
CA ASN A 37 -16.29 -18.74 4.20
C ASN A 37 -14.79 -18.77 4.57
N PRO A 38 -14.04 -19.82 4.17
CA PRO A 38 -12.62 -19.93 4.52
C PRO A 38 -11.72 -18.86 3.88
N PHE A 39 -12.19 -18.19 2.82
CA PHE A 39 -11.49 -17.10 2.14
C PHE A 39 -11.86 -15.71 2.69
N VAL A 40 -12.68 -15.63 3.74
CA VAL A 40 -13.03 -14.37 4.41
C VAL A 40 -12.53 -14.41 5.84
N LEU A 41 -11.95 -13.29 6.29
CA LEU A 41 -11.50 -13.10 7.67
C LEU A 41 -12.32 -11.97 8.27
N LYS A 42 -12.94 -12.22 9.43
CA LYS A 42 -13.55 -11.16 10.23
C LYS A 42 -12.51 -10.61 11.20
N ILE A 43 -12.22 -9.32 11.11
CA ILE A 43 -11.39 -8.58 12.09
C ILE A 43 -12.21 -7.39 12.55
N ASN A 44 -12.44 -7.28 13.86
CA ASN A 44 -13.35 -6.28 14.43
C ASN A 44 -14.73 -6.35 13.75
N ASN A 45 -15.19 -5.24 13.16
CA ASN A 45 -16.47 -5.16 12.43
C ASN A 45 -16.32 -5.36 10.91
N ASP A 46 -15.11 -5.58 10.41
CA ASP A 46 -14.84 -5.69 8.97
C ASP A 46 -14.71 -7.16 8.54
N TYR A 47 -15.30 -7.47 7.38
CA TYR A 47 -15.05 -8.70 6.63
C TYR A 47 -14.02 -8.42 5.54
N ILE A 48 -12.92 -9.16 5.53
CA ILE A 48 -11.80 -8.92 4.63
C ILE A 48 -11.54 -10.17 3.79
N SER A 49 -11.41 -10.00 2.48
CA SER A 49 -11.02 -11.11 1.59
C SER A 49 -9.57 -11.52 1.85
N LYS A 50 -9.35 -12.82 2.09
CA LYS A 50 -8.02 -13.47 2.10
C LYS A 50 -7.52 -13.81 0.70
N LEU A 51 -8.38 -13.70 -0.32
CA LEU A 51 -8.07 -14.08 -1.69
C LEU A 51 -8.22 -12.88 -2.64
N CYS A 52 -7.21 -12.68 -3.48
CA CYS A 52 -7.24 -11.72 -4.58
C CYS A 52 -6.66 -12.37 -5.83
N LEU A 53 -7.29 -12.14 -6.98
CA LEU A 53 -6.81 -12.61 -8.28
C LEU A 53 -6.60 -11.42 -9.23
N PHE A 54 -5.38 -11.27 -9.72
CA PHE A 54 -5.06 -10.33 -10.81
C PHE A 54 -5.08 -11.08 -12.14
N TYR A 55 -6.02 -10.75 -13.03
CA TYR A 55 -6.16 -11.36 -14.35
C TYR A 55 -6.32 -10.29 -15.44
N GLY A 56 -5.95 -10.62 -16.68
CA GLY A 56 -5.97 -9.69 -17.82
C GLY A 56 -4.85 -9.94 -18.83
N HIS A 57 -4.84 -9.20 -19.93
CA HIS A 57 -3.90 -9.33 -21.05
C HIS A 57 -2.43 -9.11 -20.65
N ASN A 58 -1.48 -9.62 -21.43
CA ASN A 58 -0.06 -9.31 -21.23
C ASN A 58 0.20 -7.81 -21.36
N GLY A 59 1.13 -7.28 -20.56
CA GLY A 59 1.44 -5.85 -20.54
C GLY A 59 0.41 -4.96 -19.80
N SER A 60 -0.67 -5.52 -19.25
CA SER A 60 -1.72 -4.74 -18.57
C SER A 60 -1.36 -4.22 -17.17
N GLY A 61 -0.10 -4.31 -16.75
CA GLY A 61 0.35 -3.79 -15.44
C GLY A 61 0.08 -4.69 -14.22
N LYS A 62 -0.43 -5.92 -14.38
CA LYS A 62 -0.70 -6.85 -13.24
C LYS A 62 0.51 -7.04 -12.33
N THR A 63 1.67 -7.34 -12.93
CA THR A 63 2.92 -7.51 -12.18
C THR A 63 3.31 -6.24 -11.44
N ASN A 64 3.10 -5.07 -12.06
CA ASN A 64 3.41 -3.79 -11.43
C ASN A 64 2.52 -3.52 -10.20
N ILE A 65 1.23 -3.87 -10.23
CA ILE A 65 0.37 -3.76 -9.04
C ILE A 65 0.90 -4.65 -7.91
N PHE A 66 1.24 -5.90 -8.21
CA PHE A 66 1.79 -6.84 -7.22
C PHE A 66 3.13 -6.35 -6.65
N GLU A 67 4.04 -5.88 -7.51
CA GLU A 67 5.33 -5.33 -7.10
C GLU A 67 5.18 -4.05 -6.27
N ALA A 68 4.18 -3.22 -6.53
CA ALA A 68 3.87 -2.05 -5.71
C ALA A 68 3.42 -2.45 -4.31
N ILE A 69 2.50 -3.42 -4.19
CA ILE A 69 2.07 -3.95 -2.89
C ILE A 69 3.26 -4.53 -2.13
N LEU A 70 4.06 -5.38 -2.78
CA LEU A 70 5.23 -6.00 -2.17
C LEU A 70 6.26 -4.94 -1.76
N GLY A 71 6.53 -3.97 -2.64
CA GLY A 71 7.48 -2.89 -2.42
C GLY A 71 7.11 -2.07 -1.20
N VAL A 72 5.86 -1.61 -1.10
CA VAL A 72 5.39 -0.82 0.04
C VAL A 72 5.40 -1.64 1.33
N CYS A 73 4.97 -2.90 1.31
CA CYS A 73 4.99 -3.77 2.48
C CYS A 73 6.41 -4.07 3.02
N LEU A 74 7.42 -4.10 2.14
CA LEU A 74 8.81 -4.33 2.51
C LEU A 74 9.59 -3.05 2.81
N SER A 75 9.03 -1.90 2.45
CA SER A 75 9.74 -0.64 2.57
C SER A 75 9.49 0.00 3.93
N ASN A 76 10.58 0.45 4.51
CA ASN A 76 10.62 1.38 5.62
C ASN A 76 11.80 2.33 5.35
N PHE A 77 11.89 3.41 6.12
CA PHE A 77 12.91 4.45 5.98
C PHE A 77 14.36 3.94 5.84
N ASN A 78 14.67 2.72 6.30
CA ASN A 78 16.02 2.15 6.32
C ASN A 78 16.19 0.90 5.44
N ASN A 79 15.33 0.65 4.46
CA ASN A 79 15.38 -0.59 3.68
C ASN A 79 16.01 -0.45 2.30
N ILE A 80 16.93 -1.37 1.96
CA ILE A 80 17.44 -1.53 0.59
C ILE A 80 16.29 -1.71 -0.41
N TYR A 81 15.14 -2.27 -0.02
CA TYR A 81 13.99 -2.50 -0.90
C TYR A 81 13.28 -1.25 -1.43
N LEU A 82 13.63 -0.04 -0.95
CA LEU A 82 13.12 1.24 -1.49
C LEU A 82 13.32 1.37 -3.01
N HIS A 83 14.37 0.74 -3.56
CA HIS A 83 14.61 0.74 -5.01
C HIS A 83 13.54 -0.01 -5.83
N TYR A 84 12.74 -0.89 -5.22
CA TYR A 84 11.66 -1.59 -5.92
C TYR A 84 10.39 -0.75 -6.09
N ILE A 85 10.17 0.22 -5.18
CA ILE A 85 9.10 1.21 -5.29
C ILE A 85 9.51 2.42 -6.13
N TYR A 86 10.81 2.55 -6.40
CA TYR A 86 11.43 3.61 -7.17
C TYR A 86 11.42 3.31 -8.67
N LYS A 87 10.24 3.36 -9.28
CA LYS A 87 10.10 3.48 -10.74
C LYS A 87 8.83 4.28 -11.02
N PRO A 88 8.87 5.62 -11.08
CA PRO A 88 7.71 6.40 -11.48
C PRO A 88 7.27 6.03 -12.91
N ASN A 89 6.10 6.48 -13.33
CA ASN A 89 5.70 6.30 -14.72
C ASN A 89 6.60 7.16 -15.63
N ILE A 90 7.49 6.52 -16.37
CA ILE A 90 8.52 7.18 -17.20
C ILE A 90 7.90 7.99 -18.35
N ILE A 91 6.65 7.70 -18.75
CA ILE A 91 6.03 8.35 -19.91
C ILE A 91 5.47 9.72 -19.53
N TYR A 92 4.81 9.82 -18.37
CA TYR A 92 4.03 11.02 -18.01
C TYR A 92 4.34 11.59 -16.62
N GLY A 93 4.99 10.85 -15.73
CA GLY A 93 5.17 11.25 -14.33
C GLY A 93 6.60 11.12 -13.82
N GLU A 94 7.59 11.13 -14.72
CA GLU A 94 9.02 11.01 -14.39
C GLU A 94 9.50 12.04 -13.35
N ASN A 95 8.95 13.25 -13.39
CA ASN A 95 9.28 14.34 -12.48
C ASN A 95 8.31 14.49 -11.29
N GLU A 96 7.27 13.66 -11.25
CA GLU A 96 6.25 13.67 -10.22
C GLU A 96 6.54 12.61 -9.15
N GLU A 97 5.93 12.77 -7.98
CA GLU A 97 6.02 11.76 -6.92
C GLU A 97 5.23 10.51 -7.30
N ALA A 98 5.79 9.33 -7.04
CA ALA A 98 5.00 8.13 -6.91
C ALA A 98 4.40 8.08 -5.50
N LYS A 99 3.10 7.83 -5.41
CA LYS A 99 2.36 7.86 -4.13
C LYS A 99 1.79 6.49 -3.85
N PHE A 100 1.93 6.04 -2.61
CA PHE A 100 1.43 4.77 -2.13
C PHE A 100 0.68 4.95 -0.82
N GLU A 101 -0.36 4.15 -0.66
CA GLU A 101 -1.14 4.07 0.58
C GLU A 101 -1.49 2.60 0.83
N ILE A 102 -1.20 2.10 2.04
CA ILE A 102 -1.70 0.81 2.50
C ILE A 102 -2.46 1.01 3.81
N GLU A 103 -3.60 0.35 3.90
CA GLU A 103 -4.38 0.23 5.12
C GLU A 103 -4.37 -1.23 5.53
N PHE A 104 -4.05 -1.51 6.79
CA PHE A 104 -3.92 -2.88 7.27
C PHE A 104 -4.21 -3.02 8.77
N TYR A 105 -4.79 -4.16 9.14
CA TYR A 105 -4.88 -4.55 10.55
C TYR A 105 -3.57 -5.18 11.03
N SER A 106 -3.09 -4.76 12.21
CA SER A 106 -1.95 -5.37 12.89
C SER A 106 -2.21 -5.46 14.39
N ASN A 107 -1.86 -6.60 14.98
CA ASN A 107 -1.78 -6.78 16.43
C ASN A 107 -0.32 -6.79 16.93
N VAL A 108 0.65 -6.75 16.01
CA VAL A 108 2.09 -6.73 16.33
C VAL A 108 2.55 -5.31 16.67
N LEU A 109 1.98 -4.32 15.97
CA LEU A 109 2.27 -2.91 16.19
C LEU A 109 1.48 -2.32 17.38
N ASN A 110 0.44 -3.03 17.83
CA ASN A 110 -0.35 -2.63 18.98
C ASN A 110 0.39 -3.00 20.27
N GLU A 111 0.50 -2.06 21.20
CA GLU A 111 1.07 -2.30 22.54
C GLU A 111 0.31 -3.41 23.29
N ASN A 112 -1.01 -3.49 23.08
CA ASN A 112 -1.87 -4.57 23.54
C ASN A 112 -2.05 -5.63 22.44
N LYS A 113 -1.10 -6.57 22.37
CA LYS A 113 -1.00 -7.63 21.33
C LYS A 113 -2.22 -8.54 21.14
N ASN A 114 -3.23 -8.41 22.02
CA ASN A 114 -4.46 -9.16 21.97
C ASN A 114 -5.53 -8.54 21.05
N GLU A 115 -5.34 -7.30 20.59
CA GLU A 115 -6.30 -6.57 19.77
C GLU A 115 -5.69 -6.11 18.45
N TYR A 116 -6.49 -6.16 17.38
CA TYR A 116 -6.10 -5.64 16.07
C TYR A 116 -6.47 -4.16 15.97
N SER A 117 -5.45 -3.33 15.77
CA SER A 117 -5.64 -1.92 15.41
C SER A 117 -5.57 -1.74 13.90
N LEU A 118 -6.32 -0.76 13.39
CA LEU A 118 -6.28 -0.38 11.98
C LEU A 118 -5.18 0.65 11.77
N TYR A 119 -4.23 0.33 10.91
CA TYR A 119 -3.14 1.22 10.54
C TYR A 119 -3.32 1.70 9.10
N ASN A 120 -2.93 2.94 8.84
CA ASN A 120 -2.77 3.48 7.49
C ASN A 120 -1.36 4.05 7.34
N TYR A 121 -0.64 3.55 6.33
CA TYR A 121 0.71 3.96 5.96
C TYR A 121 0.71 4.62 4.59
N LYS A 122 1.26 5.84 4.53
CA LYS A 122 1.38 6.65 3.32
C LYS A 122 2.84 6.91 3.02
N LEU A 123 3.23 6.67 1.77
CA LEU A 123 4.59 6.84 1.30
C LEU A 123 4.60 7.59 -0.04
N ASN A 124 5.32 8.70 -0.09
CA ASN A 124 5.63 9.40 -1.33
C ASN A 124 7.12 9.31 -1.62
N VAL A 125 7.45 8.99 -2.87
CA VAL A 125 8.84 8.88 -3.34
C VAL A 125 9.03 9.68 -4.62
N LYS A 126 10.21 10.28 -4.77
CA LYS A 126 10.61 11.07 -5.95
C LYS A 126 12.04 10.73 -6.38
N ASN A 127 12.34 10.98 -7.65
CA ASN A 127 13.72 11.14 -8.15
C ASN A 127 14.36 12.39 -7.53
N LYS A 128 15.58 12.26 -6.98
CA LYS A 128 16.46 13.42 -6.84
C LYS A 128 17.02 13.81 -8.21
N GLU A 129 17.27 15.09 -8.39
CA GLU A 129 17.97 15.58 -9.59
C GLU A 129 19.33 14.87 -9.71
N ILE A 130 19.64 14.41 -10.93
CA ILE A 130 20.87 13.68 -11.26
C ILE A 130 22.04 14.66 -11.12
N ASP A 131 22.99 14.37 -10.24
CA ASP A 131 24.34 14.93 -10.34
C ASP A 131 25.16 13.95 -11.21
N ASP A 132 25.87 14.46 -12.21
CA ASP A 132 26.45 13.75 -13.38
C ASP A 132 27.40 12.57 -13.05
N GLN A 133 27.64 12.28 -11.76
CA GLN A 133 28.52 11.21 -11.27
C GLN A 133 27.84 10.08 -10.49
N TYR A 134 26.54 10.12 -10.20
CA TYR A 134 25.91 9.14 -9.30
C TYR A 134 24.60 8.53 -9.81
N LYS A 135 24.44 7.23 -9.54
CA LYS A 135 23.18 6.48 -9.65
C LYS A 135 22.02 7.30 -9.12
N ASP A 136 20.93 7.36 -9.88
CA ASP A 136 19.54 7.55 -9.45
C ASP A 136 19.38 7.50 -7.92
N SER A 137 19.29 8.66 -7.27
CA SER A 137 19.10 8.74 -5.83
C SER A 137 17.63 8.94 -5.51
N ILE A 138 17.10 8.02 -4.71
CA ILE A 138 15.69 7.96 -4.29
C ILE A 138 15.50 8.93 -3.13
N GLN A 139 14.45 9.73 -3.17
CA GLN A 139 14.03 10.55 -2.04
C GLN A 139 12.65 10.13 -1.56
N ILE A 140 12.53 9.77 -0.29
CA ILE A 140 11.24 9.73 0.40
C ILE A 140 10.87 11.18 0.72
N THR A 141 9.77 11.67 0.17
CA THR A 141 9.32 13.05 0.43
C THR A 141 8.28 13.09 1.53
N LYS A 142 7.62 11.96 1.81
CA LYS A 142 6.62 11.83 2.86
C LYS A 142 6.50 10.39 3.33
N GLU A 143 6.51 10.22 4.64
CA GLU A 143 6.18 8.96 5.30
C GLU A 143 5.25 9.25 6.50
N ILE A 144 4.07 8.64 6.50
CA ILE A 144 3.09 8.79 7.58
C ILE A 144 2.55 7.43 7.96
N LEU A 145 2.57 7.11 9.24
CA LEU A 145 1.84 6.00 9.83
C LEU A 145 0.80 6.54 10.81
N THR A 146 -0.44 6.09 10.64
CA THR A 146 -1.56 6.39 11.53
C THR A 146 -2.13 5.09 12.09
N GLU A 147 -2.63 5.14 13.33
CA GLU A 147 -3.42 4.10 13.98
C GLU A 147 -4.76 4.70 14.38
N ASN A 148 -5.86 4.11 13.89
CA ASN A 148 -7.22 4.61 14.12
C ASN A 148 -7.30 6.13 13.90
N ASP A 149 -6.75 6.60 12.78
CA ASP A 149 -6.61 8.00 12.37
C ASP A 149 -5.67 8.90 13.20
N ASN A 150 -5.07 8.37 14.27
CA ASN A 150 -4.07 9.09 15.07
C ASN A 150 -2.68 8.90 14.47
N ILE A 151 -1.94 9.99 14.28
CA ILE A 151 -0.56 9.93 13.75
C ILE A 151 0.36 9.32 14.80
N ILE A 152 1.01 8.21 14.46
CA ILE A 152 2.05 7.56 15.29
C ILE A 152 3.44 7.98 14.81
N LEU A 153 3.62 8.01 13.49
CA LEU A 153 4.86 8.42 12.85
C LEU A 153 4.54 9.39 11.73
N LYS A 154 5.31 10.47 11.67
CA LYS A 154 5.26 11.43 10.59
C LYS A 154 6.66 11.94 10.34
N GLU A 155 7.23 11.50 9.24
CA GLU A 155 8.46 12.04 8.70
C GLU A 155 8.12 12.80 7.43
N LEU A 156 8.18 14.13 7.54
CA LEU A 156 8.37 14.98 6.37
C LEU A 156 9.86 15.26 6.28
N ILE A 157 10.49 14.70 5.26
CA ILE A 157 11.84 15.11 4.92
C ILE A 157 11.70 16.41 4.13
N MET A 158 11.62 17.51 4.88
CA MET A 158 11.80 18.83 4.31
C MET A 158 13.20 18.91 3.70
N ILE A 159 13.23 19.33 2.44
CA ILE A 159 14.44 19.59 1.65
C ILE A 159 15.16 20.80 2.23
#